data_AF-A0A5E4L4S6-F1
#
_entry.id   AF-A0A5E4L4S6-F1
#
_cell.length_a   1.000
_cell.length_b   1.000
_cell.length_c   1.000
_cell.angle_alpha   90.00
_cell.angle_beta   90.00
_cell.angle_gamma   90.00
#
_symmetry.space_group_name_H-M   'P 1'
#
loop_
_entity.id
_entity.type
_entity.pdbx_description
1 polymer ?
#
loop_
_entity_poly.entity_id
_entity_poly.type
_entity_poly.pdbx_seq_one_letter_code
_entity_poly.pdbx_strand_id
1 'polypeptide(L)'
;MKVKPVFGYQICPFCGGNVEYAGISSGHIFPDINTGQMYVCRECGYQGSFIIEVDDLDDVRKFREELKINSEGIKTPAFKLPEKWMWLWKIMLVIIVIFFILGIIGYIEMIIAK
;
A
#
# COMPACT_ATOMS: atom_id res chain seq x y z
N MET A 1 -4.43 -11.23 25.53
CA MET A 1 -4.85 -9.82 25.41
C MET A 1 -6.21 -9.80 24.71
N LYS A 2 -7.25 -9.22 25.34
CA LYS A 2 -8.54 -9.00 24.68
C LYS A 2 -8.37 -7.82 23.73
N VAL A 3 -8.29 -8.09 22.42
CA VAL A 3 -8.32 -7.04 21.40
C VAL A 3 -9.71 -6.42 21.48
N LYS A 4 -9.80 -5.18 21.95
CA LYS A 4 -11.07 -4.44 21.96
C LYS A 4 -11.51 -4.28 20.50
N PRO A 5 -12.81 -4.44 20.20
CA PRO A 5 -13.32 -4.13 18.87
C PRO A 5 -13.09 -2.64 18.58
N VAL A 6 -12.50 -2.35 17.42
CA VAL A 6 -12.15 -1.00 16.96
C VAL A 6 -13.46 -0.26 16.65
N PHE A 7 -13.89 0.60 17.57
CA PHE A 7 -15.10 1.45 17.45
C PHE A 7 -14.73 2.95 17.44
N GLY A 8 -13.53 3.30 16.97
CA GLY A 8 -13.06 4.69 16.83
C GLY A 8 -13.15 5.20 15.39
N TYR A 9 -13.23 6.52 15.25
CA TYR A 9 -13.06 7.23 13.99
C TYR A 9 -11.59 7.19 13.58
N GLN A 10 -11.32 6.74 12.35
CA GLN A 10 -9.97 6.69 11.80
C GLN A 10 -9.71 7.97 11.00
N ILE A 11 -8.70 8.74 11.43
CA ILE A 11 -8.36 10.02 10.80
C ILE A 11 -6.91 10.03 10.32
N CYS A 12 -6.68 10.80 9.25
CA CYS A 12 -5.37 10.99 8.66
C CYS A 12 -4.48 11.79 9.61
N PRO A 13 -3.25 11.31 9.92
CA PRO A 13 -2.32 12.02 10.81
C PRO A 13 -1.80 13.34 10.23
N PHE A 14 -2.05 13.62 8.95
CA PHE A 14 -1.54 14.80 8.27
C PHE A 14 -2.58 15.90 8.06
N CYS A 15 -3.80 15.52 7.63
CA CYS A 15 -4.85 16.51 7.32
C CYS A 15 -6.10 16.35 8.19
N GLY A 16 -6.16 15.35 9.08
CA GLY A 16 -7.36 15.00 9.84
C GLY A 16 -8.54 14.57 8.96
N GLY A 17 -8.30 14.32 7.67
CA GLY A 17 -9.28 13.80 6.72
C GLY A 17 -9.55 12.32 6.92
N ASN A 18 -10.57 11.81 6.26
CA ASN A 18 -10.89 10.39 6.32
C ASN A 18 -9.79 9.55 5.66
N VAL A 19 -9.49 8.41 6.27
CA VAL A 19 -8.58 7.40 5.73
C VAL A 19 -9.37 6.17 5.32
N GLU A 20 -8.99 5.60 4.19
CA GLU A 20 -9.53 4.35 3.69
C GLU A 20 -8.49 3.26 3.85
N TYR A 21 -8.92 2.09 4.31
CA TYR A 21 -8.08 0.91 4.32
C TYR A 21 -7.74 0.48 2.89
N ALA A 22 -6.45 0.50 2.56
CA ALA A 22 -5.94 0.17 1.23
C ALA A 22 -5.38 -1.26 1.13
N GLY A 23 -5.50 -2.04 2.20
CA GLY A 23 -5.03 -3.42 2.27
C GLY A 23 -3.87 -3.60 3.24
N ILE A 24 -3.34 -4.82 3.25
CA ILE A 24 -2.13 -5.17 3.99
C ILE A 24 -0.94 -4.97 3.05
N SER A 25 0.00 -4.11 3.39
CA SER A 25 1.27 -4.03 2.65
C SER A 25 2.32 -4.83 3.40
N SER A 26 2.78 -5.92 2.79
CA SER A 26 4.08 -6.49 3.11
C SER A 26 5.13 -5.52 2.58
N GLY A 27 6.06 -5.08 3.43
CA GLY A 27 7.24 -4.32 3.00
C GLY A 27 7.92 -5.00 1.80
N HIS A 28 7.65 -4.43 0.63
CA HIS A 28 8.10 -4.66 -0.73
C HIS A 28 8.60 -6.01 -1.27
N ILE A 29 9.00 -7.06 -0.54
CA ILE A 29 9.90 -8.08 -1.13
C ILE A 29 9.47 -9.55 -0.99
N PHE A 30 9.19 -10.11 0.19
CA PHE A 30 8.62 -11.47 0.49
C PHE A 30 8.81 -11.72 2.02
N PRO A 31 8.26 -12.80 2.62
CA PRO A 31 7.64 -12.77 3.95
C PRO A 31 8.66 -12.67 5.08
N ASP A 32 8.62 -11.57 5.82
CA ASP A 32 9.00 -11.60 7.23
C ASP A 32 8.14 -10.59 8.00
N ILE A 33 7.07 -11.12 8.59
CA ILE A 33 6.60 -10.84 9.96
C ILE A 33 6.38 -9.36 10.32
N ASN A 34 5.98 -8.48 9.40
CA ASN A 34 5.39 -7.17 9.76
C ASN A 34 4.45 -6.66 8.65
N THR A 35 3.31 -7.34 8.52
CA THR A 35 2.18 -6.91 7.70
C THR A 35 1.43 -5.76 8.37
N GLY A 36 1.91 -4.53 8.16
CA GLY A 36 1.19 -3.33 8.58
C GLY A 36 -0.08 -3.13 7.73
N GLN A 37 -1.21 -2.83 8.38
CA GLN A 37 -2.38 -2.33 7.67
C GLN A 37 -2.00 -1.00 7.00
N MET A 38 -2.31 -0.86 5.71
CA MET A 38 -2.08 0.38 4.98
C MET A 38 -3.37 1.15 4.85
N TYR A 39 -3.23 2.46 5.00
CA TYR A 39 -4.31 3.41 4.88
C TYR A 39 -3.93 4.48 3.87
N VAL A 40 -4.93 4.94 3.12
CA VAL A 40 -4.79 6.00 2.14
C VAL A 40 -5.76 7.12 2.48
N CYS A 41 -5.26 8.35 2.51
CA CYS A 41 -6.09 9.54 2.59
C CYS A 41 -6.23 10.16 1.20
N ARG A 42 -7.46 10.25 0.69
CA ARG A 42 -7.73 10.87 -0.62
C ARG A 42 -7.62 12.40 -0.60
N GLU A 43 -7.74 13.02 0.57
CA GLU A 43 -7.68 14.48 0.71
C GLU A 43 -6.26 15.02 0.55
N CYS A 44 -5.27 14.38 1.17
CA CYS A 44 -3.87 14.83 1.13
C CYS A 44 -2.94 13.87 0.37
N GLY A 45 -3.40 12.70 -0.05
CA GLY A 45 -2.54 11.70 -0.71
C GLY A 45 -1.61 10.96 0.24
N TYR A 46 -1.82 11.04 1.56
CA TYR A 46 -1.11 10.23 2.53
C TYR A 46 -1.32 8.74 2.23
N GLN A 47 -0.24 7.97 2.22
CA GLN A 47 -0.24 6.52 2.13
C GLN A 47 0.74 5.96 3.16
N GLY A 48 0.25 5.20 4.14
CA GLY A 48 1.09 4.64 5.18
C GLY A 48 0.32 3.78 6.17
N SER A 49 1.06 3.21 7.13
CA SER A 49 0.50 2.29 8.12
C SER A 49 0.04 2.95 9.42
N PHE A 50 0.19 4.27 9.53
CA PHE A 50 -0.13 5.01 10.75
C PHE A 50 -1.44 5.77 10.58
N ILE A 51 -2.36 5.56 11.51
CA ILE A 51 -3.63 6.27 11.60
C ILE A 51 -3.83 6.75 13.04
N ILE A 52 -4.59 7.82 13.19
CA ILE A 52 -5.03 8.27 14.50
C ILE A 52 -6.45 7.73 14.69
N GLU A 53 -6.64 6.97 15.76
CA GLU A 53 -7.96 6.48 16.17
C GLU A 53 -8.49 7.39 17.29
N VAL A 54 -9.69 7.92 17.09
CA VAL A 54 -10.34 8.82 18.04
C VAL A 54 -11.71 8.26 18.41
N ASP A 55 -12.04 8.20 19.69
CA ASP A 55 -13.28 7.59 20.17
C ASP A 55 -14.51 8.53 20.03
N ASP A 56 -14.31 9.84 19.88
CA ASP A 56 -15.38 10.86 19.85
C ASP A 56 -15.32 11.76 18.59
N LEU A 57 -16.48 12.10 18.04
CA LEU A 57 -16.66 13.02 16.92
C LEU A 57 -16.20 14.45 17.22
N ASP A 58 -16.41 14.92 18.46
CA ASP A 58 -16.03 16.28 18.84
C ASP A 58 -14.51 16.43 18.87
N ASP A 59 -13.81 15.36 19.24
CA ASP A 59 -12.35 15.33 19.24
C ASP A 59 -11.80 15.21 17.81
N VAL A 60 -12.47 14.50 16.91
CA VAL A 60 -12.14 14.50 15.47
C VAL A 60 -12.15 15.92 14.91
N ARG A 61 -13.15 16.73 15.27
CA ARG A 61 -13.25 18.12 14.77
C ARG A 61 -12.08 18.98 15.26
N LYS A 62 -11.73 18.88 16.55
CA LYS A 62 -10.59 19.61 17.13
C LYS A 62 -9.28 19.20 16.48
N PHE A 63 -9.03 17.89 16.36
CA PHE A 63 -7.83 17.38 15.70
C PHE A 63 -7.71 17.85 14.25
N ARG A 64 -8.84 17.87 13.53
CA ARG A 64 -8.87 18.36 12.15
C ARG A 64 -8.53 19.84 12.06
N GLU A 65 -9.04 20.67 12.97
CA GLU A 65 -8.73 22.10 13.02
C GLU A 65 -7.25 22.34 13.35
N GLU A 66 -6.70 21.64 14.34
CA GLU A 66 -5.29 21.72 14.72
C GLU A 66 -4.34 21.27 13.60
N LEU A 67 -4.69 20.18 12.91
CA LEU A 67 -3.89 19.67 11.79
C LEU A 67 -3.98 20.58 10.56
N LYS A 68 -5.14 21.17 10.29
CA LYS A 68 -5.34 22.07 9.14
C LYS A 68 -4.47 23.32 9.25
N ILE A 69 -4.33 23.88 10.45
CA ILE A 69 -3.45 25.02 10.74
C ILE A 69 -1.97 24.65 10.49
N ASN A 70 -1.57 23.40 10.76
CA ASN A 70 -0.19 22.92 10.58
C ASN A 70 0.10 22.36 9.18
N SER A 71 -0.93 22.15 8.35
CA SER A 71 -0.81 21.45 7.06
C SER A 71 -0.26 22.31 5.91
N GLU A 72 -0.19 23.64 6.06
CA GLU A 72 0.27 24.56 5.00
C GLU A 72 1.74 24.36 4.59
N GLY A 73 2.52 23.53 5.29
CA GLY A 73 3.93 23.23 4.97
C GLY A 73 4.24 21.79 4.58
N ILE A 74 3.29 20.86 4.65
CA ILE A 74 3.60 19.42 4.57
C ILE A 74 3.54 18.94 3.12
N LYS A 75 4.70 18.94 2.45
CA LYS A 75 4.91 18.18 1.21
C LYS A 75 4.71 16.69 1.52
N THR A 76 3.56 16.16 1.13
CA THR A 76 3.28 14.73 1.19
C THR A 76 4.39 13.96 0.47
N PRO A 77 5.05 12.98 1.11
CA PRO A 77 5.94 12.10 0.39
C PRO A 77 5.05 11.22 -0.51
N ALA A 78 4.90 11.62 -1.77
CA ALA A 78 4.37 10.73 -2.79
C ALA A 78 5.21 9.46 -2.75
N PHE A 79 4.57 8.33 -2.45
CA PHE A 79 5.22 7.04 -2.37
C PHE A 79 5.85 6.74 -3.74
N LYS A 80 7.17 6.96 -3.86
CA LYS A 80 7.95 6.61 -5.04
C LYS A 80 8.40 5.17 -4.88
N LEU A 81 7.76 4.26 -5.61
CA LEU A 81 8.27 2.90 -5.80
C LEU A 81 9.76 2.99 -6.17
N PRO A 82 10.65 2.25 -5.49
CA PRO A 82 12.07 2.32 -5.81
C PRO A 82 12.27 1.95 -7.28
N GLU A 83 12.96 2.79 -8.05
CA GLU A 83 13.14 2.60 -9.50
C GLU A 83 13.76 1.22 -9.84
N LYS A 84 14.61 0.72 -8.94
CA LYS A 84 15.23 -0.62 -8.99
C LYS A 84 14.19 -1.75 -8.99
N TRP A 85 13.06 -1.57 -8.32
CA TRP A 85 11.97 -2.55 -8.25
C TRP A 85 11.26 -2.68 -9.58
N MET A 86 10.96 -1.56 -10.24
CA MET A 86 10.35 -1.60 -11.58
C MET A 86 11.24 -2.31 -12.60
N TRP A 87 12.56 -2.18 -12.47
CA TRP A 87 13.51 -2.88 -13.32
C TRP A 87 13.50 -4.40 -13.08
N LEU A 88 13.44 -4.83 -11.82
CA LEU A 88 13.36 -6.25 -11.46
C LEU A 88 12.10 -6.92 -12.03
N TRP A 89 10.94 -6.27 -11.91
CA TRP A 89 9.68 -6.79 -12.48
C TRP A 89 9.72 -6.88 -14.02
N LYS A 90 10.36 -5.92 -14.69
CA LYS A 90 10.53 -5.97 -16.15
C LYS A 90 11.38 -7.17 -16.58
N ILE A 91 12.50 -7.43 -15.91
CA ILE A 91 13.36 -8.57 -16.23
C ILE A 91 12.63 -9.89 -15.98
N MET A 92 11.96 -10.01 -14.85
CA MET A 92 11.23 -11.22 -14.50
C MET A 92 10.15 -11.54 -15.55
N LEU A 93 9.42 -10.53 -16.03
CA LEU A 93 8.41 -10.69 -17.07
C LEU A 93 9.03 -11.21 -18.37
N VAL A 94 10.17 -10.66 -18.80
CA VAL A 94 10.89 -11.14 -19.99
C VAL A 94 11.30 -12.60 -19.85
N ILE A 95 11.84 -12.99 -18.69
CA ILE A 95 12.25 -14.39 -18.43
C ILE A 95 11.04 -15.33 -18.53
N ILE A 96 9.91 -14.97 -17.92
CA ILE A 96 8.68 -15.78 -17.97
C ILE A 96 8.20 -15.98 -19.41
N VAL A 97 8.19 -14.92 -20.21
CA VAL A 97 7.77 -14.99 -21.62
C VAL A 97 8.69 -15.91 -22.43
N ILE A 98 10.00 -15.84 -22.23
CA ILE A 98 10.97 -16.72 -22.91
C ILE A 98 10.71 -18.19 -22.55
N PHE A 99 10.57 -18.50 -21.26
CA PHE A 99 10.27 -19.87 -20.82
C PHE A 99 8.95 -20.38 -21.39
N PHE A 100 7.94 -19.53 -21.48
CA PHE A 100 6.64 -19.89 -22.04
C PHE A 100 6.74 -20.23 -23.53
N ILE A 101 7.47 -19.42 -24.30
CA ILE A 101 7.69 -19.66 -25.74
C ILE A 101 8.47 -20.96 -25.95
N LEU A 102 9.56 -21.18 -25.23
CA LEU A 102 10.35 -22.42 -25.33
C LEU A 102 9.52 -23.65 -24.96
N GLY A 103 8.67 -23.53 -23.93
CA GLY A 103 7.73 -24.60 -23.54
C GLY A 103 6.72 -24.93 -24.62
N ILE A 104 6.16 -23.92 -25.30
CA ILE A 104 5.24 -24.13 -26.43
C ILE A 104 5.96 -24.81 -27.60
N ILE A 105 7.16 -24.35 -27.96
CA ILE A 105 7.94 -24.95 -29.05
C ILE A 105 8.22 -26.43 -28.75
N GLY A 106 8.72 -26.74 -27.55
CA GLY A 106 8.97 -28.14 -27.15
C GLY A 106 7.70 -29.00 -27.12
N TYR A 107 6.56 -28.43 -26.71
CA TYR A 107 5.28 -29.12 -26.73
C TYR A 107 4.81 -29.43 -28.16
N ILE A 108 4.98 -28.50 -29.10
CA ILE A 108 4.67 -28.69 -30.52
C ILE A 108 5.57 -29.77 -31.12
N GLU A 109 6.88 -29.74 -30.85
CA GLU A 109 7.82 -30.76 -31.33
C GLU A 109 7.46 -32.15 -30.83
N MET A 110 7.05 -32.28 -29.56
CA MET A 110 6.61 -33.55 -28.98
C MET A 110 5.32 -34.09 -29.63
N ILE A 111 4.40 -33.21 -30.04
CA ILE A 111 3.18 -33.62 -30.77
C ILE A 111 3.52 -34.10 -32.18
N ILE A 112 4.43 -33.41 -32.88
CA ILE A 112 4.81 -33.75 -34.26
C ILE A 112 5.65 -35.03 -34.30
N ALA A 113 6.45 -35.30 -33.26
CA ALA A 113 7.29 -36.49 -33.17
C ALA A 113 6.52 -37.78 -32.78
N LYS A 114 5.20 -37.70 -32.56
CA LYS A 114 4.33 -38.81 -32.17
C LYS A 114 3.49 -39.31 -33.34
#